data_AF-A0A8T3Q2Q8-F1
#
_entry.id   AF-A0A8T3Q2Q8-F1
#
_cell.length_a   1.000
_cell.length_b   1.000
_cell.length_c   1.000
_cell.angle_alpha   90.00
_cell.angle_beta   90.00
_cell.angle_gamma   90.00
#
_symmetry.space_group_name_H-M   'P 1'
#
loop_
_entity.id
_entity.type
_entity.pdbx_description
1 polymer ?
#
loop_
_entity_poly.entity_id
_entity_poly.type
_entity_poly.pdbx_seq_one_letter_code
_entity_poly.pdbx_strand_id
1 'polypeptide(L)'
;MGTKTDASKLIRDLGRVLPLLARDAMAAAMAAGTLPGPEGVAMAPQLRAVAAEETRDVESVAARIASLGGSPSLGLEALEAPRTRRASLKWLAKMQRESIDALVEAIPADADDAEGEATEHLLEHLISRKRDTVEILERAGR
;
A
#
# COMPACT_ATOMS: atom_id res chain seq x y z
N MET A 1 24.84 18.73 -6.93
CA MET A 1 24.49 18.47 -8.35
C MET A 1 23.81 17.12 -8.32
N GLY A 2 22.47 17.10 -8.30
CA GLY A 2 21.74 15.85 -8.12
C GLY A 2 21.99 14.89 -9.29
N THR A 3 21.86 13.60 -9.00
CA THR A 3 22.08 12.55 -9.98
C THR A 3 20.80 12.30 -10.76
N LYS A 4 20.93 12.05 -12.06
CA LYS A 4 19.80 11.64 -12.91
C LYS A 4 19.19 10.35 -12.36
N THR A 5 17.87 10.26 -12.36
CA THR A 5 17.13 9.09 -11.90
C THR A 5 17.52 7.84 -12.68
N ASP A 6 17.86 6.77 -11.97
CA ASP A 6 17.98 5.43 -12.53
C ASP A 6 16.57 4.81 -12.67
N ALA A 7 15.98 4.98 -13.86
CA ALA A 7 14.66 4.44 -14.18
C ALA A 7 14.59 2.91 -13.96
N SER A 8 15.67 2.18 -14.22
CA SER A 8 15.69 0.71 -14.01
C SER A 8 15.65 0.36 -12.53
N LYS A 9 16.33 1.15 -11.68
CA LYS A 9 16.22 1.01 -10.22
C LYS A 9 14.81 1.33 -9.75
N LEU A 10 14.24 2.46 -10.17
CA LEU A 10 12.86 2.83 -9.78
C LEU A 10 11.84 1.78 -10.20
N ILE A 11 11.91 1.26 -11.43
CA ILE A 11 11.02 0.19 -11.89
C ILE A 11 11.13 -1.04 -10.98
N ARG A 12 12.34 -1.44 -10.58
CA ARG A 12 12.52 -2.58 -9.65
C ARG A 12 11.93 -2.29 -8.28
N ASP A 13 12.18 -1.10 -7.73
CA ASP A 13 11.75 -0.75 -6.37
C ASP A 13 10.22 -0.62 -6.31
N LEU A 14 9.61 0.06 -7.29
CA LEU A 14 8.15 0.10 -7.46
C LEU A 14 7.54 -1.28 -7.71
N GLY A 15 8.25 -2.15 -8.44
CA GLY A 15 7.84 -3.54 -8.66
C GLY A 15 7.79 -4.38 -7.38
N ARG A 16 8.56 -4.03 -6.34
CA ARG A 16 8.49 -4.66 -5.01
C ARG A 16 7.33 -4.13 -4.18
N VAL A 17 6.98 -2.86 -4.36
CA VAL A 17 5.85 -2.21 -3.68
C VAL A 17 4.52 -2.75 -4.20
N LEU A 18 4.39 -2.90 -5.52
CA LEU A 18 3.12 -3.24 -6.19
C LEU A 18 2.38 -4.46 -5.59
N PRO A 19 3.02 -5.63 -5.36
CA PRO A 19 2.33 -6.77 -4.74
C PRO A 19 1.90 -6.51 -3.29
N LEU A 20 2.60 -5.66 -2.55
CA LEU A 20 2.22 -5.30 -1.17
C LEU A 20 0.94 -4.45 -1.15
N LEU A 21 0.82 -3.47 -2.05
CA LEU A 21 -0.40 -2.66 -2.19
C LEU A 21 -1.60 -3.53 -2.59
N ALA A 22 -1.41 -4.43 -3.55
CA ALA A 22 -2.46 -5.35 -3.97
C ALA A 22 -2.87 -6.32 -2.86
N ARG A 23 -1.90 -6.82 -2.08
CA ARG A 23 -2.14 -7.64 -0.89
C ARG A 23 -2.96 -6.88 0.16
N ASP A 24 -2.58 -5.64 0.43
CA ASP A 24 -3.26 -4.79 1.41
C ASP A 24 -4.71 -4.51 1.01
N ALA A 25 -4.97 -4.24 -0.28
CA ALA A 25 -6.31 -4.09 -0.85
C ALA A 25 -7.18 -5.35 -0.61
N MET A 26 -6.64 -6.52 -0.97
CA MET A 26 -7.35 -7.79 -0.80
C MET A 26 -7.57 -8.13 0.68
N ALA A 27 -6.58 -7.89 1.53
CA ALA A 27 -6.67 -8.12 2.97
C ALA A 27 -7.77 -7.25 3.61
N ALA A 28 -7.85 -5.96 3.24
CA ALA A 28 -8.90 -5.06 3.70
C ALA A 28 -10.28 -5.50 3.22
N ALA A 29 -10.40 -5.92 1.95
CA ALA A 29 -11.65 -6.44 1.40
C ALA A 29 -12.12 -7.73 2.10
N MET A 30 -11.20 -8.67 2.35
CA MET A 30 -11.49 -9.90 3.09
C MET A 30 -11.95 -9.57 4.51
N ALA A 31 -11.21 -8.72 5.23
CA ALA A 31 -11.58 -8.32 6.58
C ALA A 31 -12.95 -7.63 6.62
N ALA A 32 -13.29 -6.80 5.63
CA ALA A 32 -14.62 -6.18 5.54
C ALA A 32 -15.77 -7.19 5.44
N GLY A 33 -15.51 -8.38 4.91
CA GLY A 33 -16.49 -9.47 4.79
C GLY A 33 -16.45 -10.48 5.95
N THR A 34 -15.33 -10.58 6.68
CA THR A 34 -15.11 -11.65 7.67
C THR A 34 -14.92 -11.17 9.10
N LEU A 35 -14.86 -9.85 9.36
CA LEU A 35 -14.70 -9.34 10.73
C LEU A 35 -15.91 -9.76 11.59
N PRO A 36 -15.71 -10.46 12.72
CA PRO A 36 -16.83 -10.95 13.52
C PRO A 36 -17.46 -9.84 14.38
N GLY A 37 -18.75 -10.01 14.68
CA GLY A 37 -19.49 -9.21 15.66
C GLY A 37 -20.06 -7.87 15.13
N PRO A 38 -20.88 -7.18 15.93
CA PRO A 38 -21.52 -5.92 15.55
C PRO A 38 -20.52 -4.82 15.18
N GLU A 39 -19.38 -4.74 15.85
CA GLU A 39 -18.33 -3.78 15.54
C GLU A 39 -17.69 -4.09 14.18
N GLY A 40 -17.61 -5.37 13.80
CA GLY A 40 -17.18 -5.76 12.47
C GLY A 40 -18.12 -5.29 11.37
N VAL A 41 -19.42 -5.39 11.60
CA VAL A 41 -20.43 -4.83 10.69
C VAL A 41 -20.28 -3.31 10.59
N ALA A 42 -20.03 -2.62 11.72
CA ALA A 42 -19.85 -1.18 11.75
C ALA A 42 -18.56 -0.72 11.03
N MET A 43 -17.48 -1.50 11.08
CA MET A 43 -16.21 -1.20 10.41
C MET A 43 -16.20 -1.55 8.90
N ALA A 44 -17.10 -2.41 8.44
CA ALA A 44 -17.09 -2.89 7.06
C ALA A 44 -17.07 -1.77 5.99
N PRO A 45 -17.84 -0.66 6.11
CA PRO A 45 -17.77 0.45 5.15
C PRO A 45 -16.38 1.09 5.07
N GLN A 46 -15.72 1.27 6.22
CA GLN A 46 -14.40 1.87 6.29
C GLN A 46 -13.33 0.95 5.71
N LEU A 47 -13.39 -0.36 5.99
CA LEU A 47 -12.49 -1.35 5.40
C LEU A 47 -12.67 -1.48 3.87
N ARG A 48 -13.89 -1.32 3.37
CA ARG A 48 -14.15 -1.23 1.92
C ARG A 48 -13.55 0.02 1.29
N ALA A 49 -13.61 1.16 1.99
CA ALA A 49 -12.97 2.39 1.53
C ALA A 49 -11.45 2.21 1.45
N VAL A 50 -10.83 1.63 2.47
CA VAL A 50 -9.40 1.28 2.46
C VAL A 50 -9.08 0.38 1.27
N ALA A 51 -9.83 -0.70 1.04
CA ALA A 51 -9.60 -1.59 -0.09
C ALA A 51 -9.67 -0.87 -1.45
N ALA A 52 -10.61 0.08 -1.59
CA ALA A 52 -10.75 0.87 -2.81
C ALA A 52 -9.58 1.85 -3.00
N GLU A 53 -9.11 2.49 -1.93
CA GLU A 53 -7.94 3.36 -1.95
C GLU A 53 -6.67 2.60 -2.32
N GLU A 54 -6.42 1.45 -1.68
CA GLU A 54 -5.28 0.59 -2.00
C GLU A 54 -5.28 0.12 -3.46
N THR A 55 -6.47 -0.15 -4.02
CA THR A 55 -6.59 -0.52 -5.44
C THR A 55 -6.20 0.65 -6.36
N ARG A 56 -6.53 1.89 -6.00
CA ARG A 56 -6.10 3.08 -6.76
C ARG A 56 -4.60 3.32 -6.65
N ASP A 57 -4.00 2.90 -5.55
CA ASP A 57 -2.55 2.99 -5.37
C ASP A 57 -1.82 1.99 -6.25
N VAL A 58 -2.36 0.77 -6.35
CA VAL A 58 -1.89 -0.24 -7.32
C VAL A 58 -1.94 0.33 -8.72
N GLU A 59 -3.05 0.97 -9.12
CA GLU A 59 -3.16 1.63 -10.43
C GLU A 59 -2.08 2.71 -10.61
N SER A 60 -1.92 3.60 -9.62
CA SER A 60 -0.97 4.72 -9.69
C SER A 60 0.47 4.25 -9.80
N VAL A 61 0.87 3.23 -9.02
CA VAL A 61 2.22 2.64 -9.07
C VAL A 61 2.44 1.88 -10.38
N ALA A 62 1.45 1.12 -10.85
CA ALA A 62 1.54 0.42 -12.12
C ALA A 62 1.68 1.40 -13.31
N ALA A 63 0.90 2.48 -13.31
CA ALA A 63 1.00 3.55 -14.29
C ALA A 63 2.38 4.22 -14.22
N ARG A 64 2.92 4.43 -13.02
CA ARG A 64 4.27 4.99 -12.86
C ARG A 64 5.34 4.07 -13.43
N ILE A 65 5.28 2.77 -13.14
CA ILE A 65 6.19 1.76 -13.74
C ILE A 65 6.12 1.82 -15.27
N ALA A 66 4.91 1.84 -15.84
CA ALA A 66 4.72 1.93 -17.29
C ALA A 66 5.29 3.23 -17.88
N SER A 67 5.10 4.36 -17.20
CA SER A 67 5.63 5.67 -17.64
C SER A 67 7.16 5.70 -17.69
N LEU A 68 7.83 4.90 -16.85
CA LEU A 68 9.29 4.75 -16.84
C LEU A 68 9.79 3.74 -17.89
N GLY A 69 8.88 3.12 -18.66
CA GLY A 69 9.20 2.10 -19.68
C GLY A 69 9.23 0.67 -19.15
N GLY A 70 8.77 0.42 -17.93
CA GLY A 70 8.64 -0.91 -17.35
C GLY A 70 7.32 -1.60 -17.73
N SER A 71 7.22 -2.89 -17.42
CA SER A 71 5.96 -3.64 -17.48
C SER A 71 5.55 -4.04 -16.06
N PRO A 72 4.44 -3.51 -15.51
CA PRO A 72 4.00 -3.90 -14.18
C PRO A 72 3.60 -5.38 -14.17
N SER A 73 4.01 -6.08 -13.12
CA SER A 73 3.65 -7.49 -12.88
C SER A 73 3.51 -7.67 -11.38
N LEU A 74 2.51 -8.44 -10.97
CA LEU A 74 2.31 -8.78 -9.57
C LEU A 74 1.91 -10.25 -9.42
N GLY A 75 2.38 -10.84 -8.34
CA GLY A 75 1.90 -12.11 -7.80
C GLY A 75 1.44 -11.88 -6.38
N LEU A 76 0.37 -12.54 -5.97
CA LEU A 76 -0.15 -12.47 -4.62
C LEU A 76 0.05 -13.81 -3.93
N GLU A 77 0.61 -13.75 -2.72
CA GLU A 77 0.65 -14.91 -1.82
C GLU A 77 -0.74 -15.16 -1.22
N ALA A 78 -0.94 -16.37 -0.70
CA ALA A 78 -2.18 -16.73 -0.04
C ALA A 78 -2.41 -15.85 1.21
N LEU A 79 -3.63 -15.34 1.34
CA LEU A 79 -4.05 -14.54 2.49
C LEU A 79 -4.89 -15.39 3.44
N GLU A 80 -4.43 -15.50 4.68
CA GLU A 80 -5.16 -16.20 5.74
C GLU A 80 -5.70 -15.19 6.77
N ALA A 81 -6.97 -14.84 6.62
CA ALA A 81 -7.61 -13.90 7.53
C ALA A 81 -7.71 -14.49 8.96
N PRO A 82 -7.28 -13.74 9.99
CA PRO A 82 -7.44 -14.19 11.37
C PRO A 82 -8.90 -14.35 11.78
N ARG A 83 -9.18 -15.25 12.74
CA ARG A 83 -10.56 -15.54 13.18
C ARG A 83 -11.14 -14.57 14.20
N THR A 84 -10.33 -13.66 14.75
CA THR A 84 -10.78 -12.71 15.78
C THR A 84 -10.65 -11.28 15.27
N ARG A 85 -11.54 -10.40 15.74
CA ARG A 85 -11.50 -8.96 15.44
C ARG A 85 -10.12 -8.37 15.72
N ARG A 86 -9.63 -8.55 16.95
CA ARG A 86 -8.36 -7.98 17.39
C ARG A 86 -7.18 -8.49 16.56
N ALA A 87 -7.15 -9.78 16.23
CA ALA A 87 -6.10 -10.33 15.38
C ALA A 87 -6.20 -9.79 13.95
N SER A 88 -7.40 -9.64 13.40
CA SER A 88 -7.63 -9.09 12.05
C SER A 88 -7.15 -7.65 11.94
N LEU A 89 -7.48 -6.79 12.92
CA LEU A 89 -7.04 -5.39 12.93
C LEU A 89 -5.52 -5.27 13.06
N LYS A 90 -4.89 -6.07 13.93
CA LYS A 90 -3.42 -6.14 14.05
C LYS A 90 -2.77 -6.63 12.76
N TRP A 91 -3.35 -7.63 12.12
CA TRP A 91 -2.87 -8.19 10.87
C TRP A 91 -2.90 -7.15 9.74
N LEU A 92 -4.00 -6.43 9.58
CA LEU A 92 -4.11 -5.31 8.63
C LEU A 92 -3.09 -4.21 8.93
N ALA A 93 -2.98 -3.77 10.19
CA ALA A 93 -2.05 -2.71 10.56
C ALA A 93 -0.58 -3.12 10.32
N LYS A 94 -0.24 -4.41 10.50
CA LYS A 94 1.09 -4.94 10.17
C LYS A 94 1.35 -4.86 8.66
N MET A 95 0.40 -5.32 7.86
CA MET A 95 0.51 -5.30 6.40
C MET A 95 0.72 -3.87 5.87
N GLN A 96 -0.07 -2.92 6.38
CA GLN A 96 0.06 -1.51 6.05
C GLN A 96 1.44 -0.96 6.38
N ARG A 97 2.01 -1.29 7.54
CA ARG A 97 3.38 -0.90 7.90
C ARG A 97 4.44 -1.46 6.96
N GLU A 98 4.36 -2.74 6.63
CA GLU A 98 5.28 -3.37 5.68
C GLU A 98 5.25 -2.68 4.31
N SER A 99 4.05 -2.28 3.85
CA SER A 99 3.93 -1.52 2.60
C SER A 99 4.49 -0.10 2.72
N ILE A 100 4.33 0.57 3.87
CA ILE A 100 4.92 1.89 4.15
C ILE A 100 6.45 1.80 4.10
N ASP A 101 7.03 0.78 4.75
CA ASP A 101 8.49 0.59 4.77
C ASP A 101 9.02 0.40 3.33
N ALA A 102 8.35 -0.44 2.54
CA ALA A 102 8.72 -0.64 1.14
C ALA A 102 8.55 0.62 0.28
N LEU A 103 7.51 1.44 0.54
CA LEU A 103 7.31 2.72 -0.16
C LEU A 103 8.43 3.71 0.19
N VAL A 104 8.83 3.80 1.46
CA VAL A 104 9.92 4.67 1.91
C VAL A 104 11.24 4.24 1.28
N GLU A 105 11.53 2.94 1.24
CA GLU A 105 12.73 2.40 0.59
C GLU A 105 12.76 2.67 -0.93
N ALA A 106 11.59 2.80 -1.56
CA ALA A 106 11.46 3.06 -3.00
C ALA A 106 11.59 4.56 -3.37
N ILE A 107 11.61 5.47 -2.39
CA ILE A 107 11.81 6.90 -2.66
C ILE A 107 13.20 7.11 -3.27
N PRO A 108 13.30 7.75 -4.45
CA PRO A 108 14.58 8.04 -5.07
C PRO A 108 15.31 9.15 -4.29
N ALA A 109 16.13 8.76 -3.31
CA ALA A 109 17.01 9.70 -2.63
C ALA A 109 17.90 10.45 -3.64
N ASP A 110 18.00 11.77 -3.49
CA ASP A 110 18.91 12.65 -4.23
C ASP A 110 18.68 12.76 -5.75
N ALA A 111 17.51 12.36 -6.24
CA ALA A 111 17.10 12.62 -7.63
C ALA A 111 16.64 14.06 -7.80
N ASP A 112 17.29 14.79 -8.71
CA ASP A 112 17.05 16.22 -8.97
C ASP A 112 16.55 16.42 -10.41
N ASP A 113 15.82 15.41 -10.92
CA ASP A 113 15.15 15.43 -12.21
C ASP A 113 13.64 15.19 -12.05
N ALA A 114 12.87 15.64 -13.06
CA ALA A 114 11.42 15.63 -13.01
C ALA A 114 10.82 14.22 -12.79
N GLU A 115 11.50 13.17 -13.25
CA GLU A 115 11.05 11.79 -13.06
C GLU A 115 11.26 11.31 -11.61
N GLY A 116 12.38 11.69 -10.98
CA GLY A 116 12.61 11.44 -9.57
C GLY A 116 11.55 12.13 -8.71
N GLU A 117 11.39 13.43 -8.90
CA GLU A 117 10.47 14.29 -8.14
C GLU A 117 9.01 13.83 -8.26
N ALA A 118 8.54 13.51 -9.48
CA ALA A 118 7.19 13.02 -9.69
C ALA A 118 6.94 11.67 -8.99
N THR A 119 7.97 10.80 -8.93
CA THR A 119 7.87 9.52 -8.23
C THR A 119 7.89 9.73 -6.72
N GLU A 120 8.77 10.59 -6.21
CA GLU A 120 8.85 10.94 -4.80
C GLU A 120 7.51 11.47 -4.29
N HIS A 121 6.94 12.50 -4.95
CA HIS A 121 5.65 13.07 -4.56
C HIS A 121 4.51 12.03 -4.56
N LEU A 122 4.48 11.13 -5.56
CA LEU A 122 3.53 10.02 -5.57
C LEU A 122 3.70 9.17 -4.31
N LEU A 123 4.91 8.70 -4.04
CA LEU A 123 5.18 7.79 -2.92
C LEU A 123 4.90 8.44 -1.56
N GLU A 124 5.26 9.71 -1.37
CA GLU A 124 4.96 10.46 -0.15
C GLU A 124 3.45 10.56 0.11
N HIS A 125 2.66 10.82 -0.94
CA HIS A 125 1.21 10.85 -0.84
C HIS A 125 0.65 9.49 -0.39
N LEU A 126 1.14 8.39 -0.98
CA LEU A 126 0.74 7.03 -0.58
C LEU A 126 1.10 6.73 0.88
N ILE A 127 2.32 7.08 1.28
CA ILE A 127 2.81 6.88 2.66
C ILE A 127 1.93 7.63 3.66
N SER A 128 1.59 8.89 3.39
CA SER A 128 0.76 9.69 4.28
C SER A 128 -0.60 9.03 4.51
N ARG A 129 -1.32 8.66 3.44
CA ARG A 129 -2.64 8.03 3.55
C ARG A 129 -2.59 6.67 4.26
N LYS A 130 -1.54 5.88 4.00
CA LYS A 130 -1.37 4.59 4.69
C LYS A 130 -1.12 4.77 6.18
N ARG A 131 -0.39 5.80 6.60
CA ARG A 131 -0.22 6.14 8.02
C ARG A 131 -1.55 6.46 8.68
N ASP A 132 -2.43 7.21 8.01
CA ASP A 132 -3.79 7.48 8.50
C ASP A 132 -4.60 6.19 8.65
N THR A 133 -4.48 5.27 7.69
CA THR A 133 -5.11 3.94 7.75
C THR A 133 -4.60 3.13 8.94
N VAL A 134 -3.29 3.11 9.19
CA VAL A 134 -2.72 2.45 10.37
C VAL A 134 -3.32 3.04 11.65
N GLU A 135 -3.38 4.36 11.77
CA GLU A 135 -3.94 5.02 12.95
C GLU A 135 -5.42 4.65 13.18
N ILE A 136 -6.21 4.61 12.12
CA ILE A 136 -7.60 4.15 12.15
C ILE A 136 -7.70 2.72 12.69
N LEU A 137 -6.92 1.80 12.13
CA LEU A 137 -6.93 0.38 12.49
C LEU A 137 -6.51 0.18 13.96
N GLU A 138 -5.50 0.92 14.41
CA GLU A 138 -5.02 0.85 15.78
C GLU A 138 -6.01 1.44 16.77
N ARG A 139 -6.66 2.54 16.44
CA ARG A 139 -7.72 3.13 17.26
C ARG A 139 -8.90 2.17 17.40
N ALA A 140 -9.31 1.50 16.33
CA ALA A 140 -10.38 0.49 16.36
C ALA A 140 -9.98 -0.79 17.13
N GLY A 141 -8.68 -1.04 17.28
CA GLY A 141 -8.14 -2.17 18.01
C GLY A 141 -7.97 -1.97 19.52
N ARG A 142 -8.18 -0.73 20.02
CA ARG A 142 -8.20 -0.38 21.45
C ARG A 142 -9.57 -0.68 22.06
#